data_AF-A0A8H4UYI7-F1
#
_entry.id   AF-A0A8H4UYI7-F1
#
_cell.length_a   1.000
_cell.length_b   1.000
_cell.length_c   1.000
_cell.angle_alpha   90.00
_cell.angle_beta   90.00
_cell.angle_gamma   90.00
#
_symmetry.space_group_name_H-M   'P 1'
#
loop_
_entity.id
_entity.type
_entity.pdbx_description
1 polymer ?
#
loop_
_entity_poly.entity_id
_entity_poly.type
_entity_poly.pdbx_seq_one_letter_code
_entity_poly.pdbx_strand_id
1 'polypeptide(L)'
;MDTEDLKNDLRNRCKPPAAASGPDQDGLPTRARSEMGDEDEEGSVATEFTLAPESPSHLNRWKVKTGGVLDRSGTEMTELDADELRPLLSTYDIKCLYLQQNKLQMLPVPALKLISSTLIDLDVSKNPLKAESLFSEPVSLPQLQSLTLNGSSLAAVDSLFENLSAPALKFLDISNNRLTGSLPFARQHYPRLTTYLAADNQLSSLEY
;
A
#
# COMPACT_ATOMS: atom_id res chain seq x y z
N MET A 1 19.92 -37.54 -3.51
CA MET A 1 19.76 -37.06 -2.12
C MET A 1 18.30 -36.74 -1.99
N ASP A 2 17.56 -37.56 -1.25
CA ASP A 2 16.09 -37.50 -1.29
C ASP A 2 15.57 -36.42 -0.34
N THR A 3 14.36 -35.92 -0.59
CA THR A 3 13.76 -34.83 0.19
C THR A 3 13.43 -35.26 1.63
N GLU A 4 13.22 -36.55 1.86
CA GLU A 4 13.01 -37.12 3.20
C GLU A 4 14.31 -37.28 4.00
N ASP A 5 15.47 -37.48 3.35
CA ASP A 5 16.78 -37.46 4.04
C ASP A 5 17.03 -36.08 4.67
N LEU A 6 16.71 -35.02 3.92
CA LEU A 6 16.91 -33.63 4.36
C LEU A 6 16.00 -33.27 5.55
N LYS A 7 14.74 -33.76 5.55
CA LYS A 7 13.83 -33.62 6.71
C LYS A 7 14.36 -34.33 7.95
N ASN A 8 14.91 -35.53 7.81
CA ASN A 8 15.44 -36.29 8.94
C ASN A 8 16.70 -35.64 9.56
N ASP A 9 17.60 -35.07 8.76
CA ASP A 9 18.77 -34.34 9.28
C ASP A 9 18.34 -33.08 10.08
N LEU A 10 17.42 -32.29 9.52
CA LEU A 10 16.82 -31.14 10.21
C LEU A 10 16.12 -31.55 11.51
N ARG A 11 15.42 -32.69 11.54
CA ARG A 11 14.70 -33.18 12.73
C ARG A 11 15.65 -33.67 13.83
N ASN A 12 16.81 -34.21 13.48
CA ASN A 12 17.82 -34.62 14.47
C ASN A 12 18.62 -33.43 15.06
N ARG A 13 18.77 -32.33 14.31
CA ARG A 13 19.44 -31.10 14.78
C ARG A 13 18.67 -30.34 15.87
N CYS A 14 17.35 -30.53 15.97
CA CYS A 14 16.48 -29.78 16.90
C CYS A 14 16.19 -30.51 18.23
N LYS A 15 16.92 -31.59 18.57
CA LYS A 15 16.79 -32.23 19.89
C LYS A 15 17.63 -31.46 20.93
N PRO A 16 17.05 -31.03 22.07
CA PRO A 16 17.83 -30.45 23.15
C PRO A 16 18.77 -31.51 23.76
N PRO A 17 19.93 -31.11 24.32
CA PRO A 17 20.89 -32.04 24.89
C PRO A 17 20.32 -32.74 26.12
N ALA A 18 20.59 -34.06 26.24
CA ALA A 18 20.30 -34.80 27.46
C ALA A 18 21.14 -34.23 28.63
N ALA A 19 20.50 -33.99 29.76
CA ALA A 19 21.18 -33.53 30.97
C ALA A 19 22.20 -34.59 31.43
N ALA A 20 23.46 -34.19 31.57
CA ALA A 20 24.54 -35.07 32.00
C ALA A 20 24.51 -35.28 33.53
N SER A 21 24.73 -36.51 33.96
CA SER A 21 24.69 -36.94 35.36
C SER A 21 26.01 -36.73 36.11
N GLY A 22 25.91 -36.57 37.44
CA GLY A 22 26.96 -36.95 38.40
C GLY A 22 27.24 -35.91 39.51
N PRO A 23 27.93 -36.29 40.61
CA PRO A 23 27.97 -37.62 41.23
C PRO A 23 27.84 -37.59 42.79
N ASP A 24 27.66 -38.78 43.41
CA ASP A 24 28.18 -39.23 44.74
C ASP A 24 27.97 -38.35 46.02
N GLN A 25 27.57 -38.81 47.22
CA GLN A 25 27.33 -40.11 47.90
C GLN A 25 26.13 -39.92 48.90
N ASP A 26 25.68 -40.78 49.83
CA ASP A 26 26.00 -42.13 50.35
C ASP A 26 24.72 -42.73 51.04
N GLY A 27 24.78 -43.96 51.57
CA GLY A 27 24.00 -44.36 52.76
C GLY A 27 22.84 -45.35 52.57
N LEU A 28 23.14 -46.65 52.63
CA LEU A 28 22.19 -47.78 52.74
C LEU A 28 21.62 -47.96 54.19
N PRO A 29 20.64 -48.87 54.48
CA PRO A 29 19.61 -49.49 53.63
C PRO A 29 18.21 -49.71 54.28
N THR A 30 17.25 -50.19 53.46
CA THR A 30 16.12 -51.09 53.80
C THR A 30 15.02 -50.69 54.80
N ARG A 31 13.79 -50.54 54.27
CA ARG A 31 12.67 -51.46 54.59
C ARG A 31 11.57 -51.42 53.52
N ALA A 32 10.78 -52.49 53.42
CA ALA A 32 9.96 -52.79 52.25
C ALA A 32 8.48 -52.40 52.39
N ARG A 33 7.81 -52.36 51.23
CA ARG A 33 6.40 -52.71 50.97
C ARG A 33 5.32 -51.62 51.15
N SER A 34 5.02 -50.95 50.04
CA SER A 34 3.65 -50.64 49.59
C SER A 34 3.67 -50.08 48.16
N GLU A 35 3.23 -50.86 47.18
CA GLU A 35 2.87 -50.32 45.86
C GLU A 35 1.42 -49.83 45.95
N MET A 36 1.23 -48.52 46.02
CA MET A 36 -0.01 -47.85 45.60
C MET A 36 0.32 -47.11 44.30
N GLY A 37 -0.60 -47.13 43.36
CA GLY A 37 -0.47 -46.34 42.13
C GLY A 37 -0.98 -44.95 42.41
N ASP A 38 -0.10 -43.96 42.35
CA ASP A 38 -0.45 -42.56 42.52
C ASP A 38 -0.75 -41.94 41.15
N GLU A 39 -1.95 -41.35 41.03
CA GLU A 39 -2.35 -40.50 39.92
C GLU A 39 -1.80 -39.08 40.17
N ASP A 40 -0.53 -38.86 39.84
CA ASP A 40 0.10 -37.55 40.06
C ASP A 40 -0.39 -36.49 39.06
N GLU A 41 -1.29 -35.65 39.56
CA GLU A 41 -1.86 -34.46 38.94
C GLU A 41 -0.79 -33.36 38.74
N GLU A 42 0.11 -33.54 37.75
CA GLU A 42 1.14 -32.53 37.46
C GLU A 42 0.55 -31.33 36.70
N GLY A 43 0.40 -30.21 37.43
CA GLY A 43 -0.18 -28.95 36.96
C GLY A 43 0.62 -28.29 35.84
N SER A 44 0.38 -28.72 34.60
CA SER A 44 0.89 -28.05 33.40
C SER A 44 0.04 -26.81 33.11
N VAL A 45 0.60 -25.63 33.40
CA VAL A 45 0.00 -24.34 32.98
C VAL A 45 0.06 -24.27 31.46
N ALA A 46 -1.01 -24.75 30.81
CA ALA A 46 -1.20 -24.57 29.40
C ALA A 46 -1.28 -23.06 29.12
N THR A 47 -0.20 -22.49 28.59
CA THR A 47 -0.24 -21.17 27.97
C THR A 47 -1.10 -21.29 26.72
N GLU A 48 -2.40 -21.11 26.88
CA GLU A 48 -3.32 -20.86 25.76
C GLU A 48 -2.74 -19.70 24.95
N PHE A 49 -2.17 -20.02 23.79
CA PHE A 49 -2.05 -19.04 22.73
C PHE A 49 -3.47 -18.73 22.29
N THR A 50 -4.08 -17.71 22.93
CA THR A 50 -5.28 -17.07 22.40
C THR A 50 -4.92 -16.47 21.05
N LEU A 51 -5.07 -17.28 20.00
CA LEU A 51 -5.20 -16.79 18.64
C LEU A 51 -6.37 -15.80 18.70
N ALA A 52 -6.05 -14.52 18.57
CA ALA A 52 -7.06 -13.49 18.46
C ALA A 52 -8.00 -13.91 17.32
N PRO A 53 -9.32 -13.96 17.52
CA PRO A 53 -10.23 -14.43 16.49
C PRO A 53 -10.07 -13.54 15.25
N GLU A 54 -9.60 -14.13 14.15
CA GLU A 54 -9.50 -13.45 12.87
C GLU A 54 -10.91 -13.17 12.35
N SER A 55 -11.40 -12.00 12.76
CA SER A 55 -12.54 -11.33 12.17
C SER A 55 -12.15 -9.87 12.02
N PRO A 56 -11.34 -9.53 10.99
CA PRO A 56 -11.18 -8.15 10.60
C PRO A 56 -12.56 -7.64 10.18
N SER A 57 -13.22 -6.93 11.08
CA SER A 57 -14.52 -6.30 10.83
C SER A 57 -14.41 -5.45 9.56
N HIS A 58 -15.10 -5.86 8.49
CA HIS A 58 -15.08 -5.26 7.15
C HIS A 58 -15.77 -3.88 7.09
N LEU A 59 -15.54 -3.03 8.10
CA LEU A 59 -16.15 -1.72 8.25
C LEU A 59 -15.05 -0.65 8.34
N ASN A 60 -14.78 -0.01 7.19
CA ASN A 60 -13.85 1.12 7.01
C ASN A 60 -12.44 0.94 7.59
N ARG A 61 -11.63 0.11 6.91
CA ARG A 61 -10.16 0.09 7.08
C ARG A 61 -9.49 1.43 6.73
N TRP A 62 -10.16 2.28 5.96
CA TRP A 62 -9.65 3.55 5.44
C TRP A 62 -9.91 4.68 6.44
N LYS A 63 -8.90 5.50 6.73
CA LYS A 63 -9.00 6.63 7.67
C LYS A 63 -8.66 7.94 6.97
N VAL A 64 -9.59 8.89 6.98
CA VAL A 64 -9.35 10.27 6.52
C VAL A 64 -8.76 11.07 7.68
N LYS A 65 -7.61 11.71 7.45
CA LYS A 65 -6.96 12.59 8.44
C LYS A 65 -7.65 13.95 8.47
N THR A 66 -7.45 14.70 9.55
CA THR A 66 -7.93 16.09 9.70
C THR A 66 -7.60 16.94 8.47
N GLY A 67 -8.57 17.72 7.99
CA GLY A 67 -8.42 18.52 6.77
C GLY A 67 -8.83 17.81 5.47
N GLY A 68 -9.27 16.55 5.53
CA GLY A 68 -9.77 15.83 4.35
C GLY A 68 -8.69 15.08 3.58
N VAL A 69 -7.62 14.65 4.26
CA VAL A 69 -6.50 13.94 3.62
C VAL A 69 -6.74 12.43 3.68
N LEU A 70 -6.97 11.80 2.52
CA LEU A 70 -6.99 10.36 2.38
C LEU A 70 -5.63 9.88 1.82
N ASP A 71 -4.92 9.12 2.64
CA ASP A 71 -3.58 8.64 2.34
C ASP A 71 -3.59 7.11 2.20
N ARG A 72 -3.28 6.66 0.99
CA ARG A 72 -3.21 5.26 0.54
C ARG A 72 -1.89 4.97 -0.17
N SER A 73 -0.89 5.81 0.04
CA SER A 73 0.45 5.64 -0.52
C SER A 73 1.12 4.36 0.00
N GLY A 74 1.93 3.69 -0.84
CA GLY A 74 2.68 2.50 -0.42
C GLY A 74 1.82 1.29 -0.02
N THR A 75 0.57 1.18 -0.47
CA THR A 75 -0.34 0.08 -0.09
C THR A 75 -0.46 -1.04 -1.13
N GLU A 76 0.50 -1.14 -2.05
CA GLU A 76 0.59 -2.14 -3.12
C GLU A 76 -0.66 -2.19 -4.04
N MET A 77 -1.41 -1.10 -4.06
CA MET A 77 -2.77 -1.02 -4.61
C MET A 77 -2.77 -1.01 -6.15
N THR A 78 -3.58 -1.86 -6.78
CA THR A 78 -3.69 -1.96 -8.25
C THR A 78 -4.83 -1.12 -8.83
N GLU A 79 -5.87 -0.87 -8.04
CA GLU A 79 -7.03 -0.05 -8.37
C GLU A 79 -7.60 0.61 -7.10
N LEU A 80 -8.33 1.72 -7.25
CA LEU A 80 -9.02 2.40 -6.15
C LEU A 80 -10.52 2.32 -6.43
N ASP A 81 -11.21 1.43 -5.73
CA ASP A 81 -12.65 1.23 -5.92
C ASP A 81 -13.44 2.45 -5.41
N ALA A 82 -14.40 2.90 -6.23
CA ALA A 82 -15.35 3.94 -5.87
C ALA A 82 -16.23 3.52 -4.67
N ASP A 83 -16.51 2.23 -4.52
CA ASP A 83 -17.34 1.68 -3.45
C ASP A 83 -16.64 1.74 -2.09
N GLU A 84 -15.30 1.64 -2.04
CA GLU A 84 -14.52 1.86 -0.81
C GLU A 84 -14.47 3.34 -0.37
N LEU A 85 -14.63 4.31 -1.31
CA LEU A 85 -14.75 5.72 -0.95
C LEU A 85 -16.13 6.08 -0.37
N ARG A 86 -17.22 5.54 -0.93
CA ARG A 86 -18.60 5.99 -0.63
C ARG A 86 -18.91 6.13 0.87
N PRO A 87 -18.54 5.19 1.77
CA PRO A 87 -18.79 5.34 3.20
C PRO A 87 -18.15 6.59 3.81
N LEU A 88 -16.97 6.99 3.34
CA LEU A 88 -16.19 8.12 3.85
C LEU A 88 -16.83 9.47 3.50
N LEU A 89 -17.44 9.55 2.31
CA LEU A 89 -18.04 10.78 1.77
C LEU A 89 -19.29 11.24 2.55
N SER A 90 -19.85 10.38 3.40
CA SER A 90 -20.91 10.75 4.35
C SER A 90 -20.44 11.69 5.46
N THR A 91 -19.13 11.69 5.75
CA THR A 91 -18.53 12.31 6.95
C THR A 91 -17.38 13.28 6.60
N TYR A 92 -16.70 13.06 5.47
CA TYR A 92 -15.48 13.80 5.11
C TYR A 92 -15.51 14.32 3.66
N ASP A 93 -15.26 15.62 3.51
CA ASP A 93 -14.80 16.17 2.23
C ASP A 93 -13.35 15.76 1.98
N ILE A 94 -13.10 14.90 1.01
CA ILE A 94 -11.73 14.50 0.63
C ILE A 94 -11.11 15.61 -0.24
N LYS A 95 -10.10 16.29 0.31
CA LYS A 95 -9.40 17.42 -0.30
C LYS A 95 -8.01 17.07 -0.81
N CYS A 96 -7.35 16.10 -0.18
CA CYS A 96 -6.07 15.58 -0.65
C CYS A 96 -6.17 14.06 -0.78
N LEU A 97 -5.75 13.54 -1.94
CA LEU A 97 -5.73 12.10 -2.22
C LEU A 97 -4.31 11.68 -2.61
N TYR A 98 -3.70 10.86 -1.75
CA TYR A 98 -2.30 10.43 -1.87
C TYR A 98 -2.24 8.93 -2.18
N LEU A 99 -1.92 8.62 -3.44
CA LEU A 99 -1.89 7.26 -4.03
C LEU A 99 -0.50 6.88 -4.55
N GLN A 100 0.54 7.63 -4.21
CA GLN A 100 1.89 7.42 -4.68
C GLN A 100 2.49 6.08 -4.22
N GLN A 101 3.46 5.55 -4.98
CA GLN A 101 4.14 4.29 -4.67
C GLN A 101 3.15 3.11 -4.56
N ASN A 102 2.28 2.97 -5.57
CA ASN A 102 1.34 1.85 -5.70
C ASN A 102 1.56 1.17 -7.07
N LYS A 103 0.65 0.28 -7.46
CA LYS A 103 0.69 -0.51 -8.71
C LYS A 103 -0.40 -0.06 -9.70
N LEU A 104 -0.87 1.20 -9.60
CA LEU A 104 -1.87 1.75 -10.49
C LEU A 104 -1.31 1.82 -11.91
N GLN A 105 -2.07 1.29 -12.87
CA GLN A 105 -1.75 1.40 -14.31
C GLN A 105 -2.51 2.52 -15.01
N MET A 106 -3.49 3.10 -14.34
CA MET A 106 -4.36 4.18 -14.82
C MET A 106 -4.89 5.00 -13.63
N LEU A 107 -5.45 6.18 -13.92
CA LEU A 107 -6.15 6.98 -12.92
C LEU A 107 -7.50 6.35 -12.55
N PRO A 108 -7.89 6.32 -11.26
CA PRO A 108 -9.15 5.75 -10.82
C PRO A 108 -10.31 6.74 -11.03
N VAL A 109 -10.64 6.99 -12.30
CA VAL A 109 -11.63 8.00 -12.71
C VAL A 109 -12.99 7.86 -12.00
N PRO A 110 -13.57 6.65 -11.81
CA PRO A 110 -14.83 6.51 -11.07
C PRO A 110 -14.78 7.06 -9.64
N ALA A 111 -13.67 6.80 -8.91
CA ALA A 111 -13.45 7.34 -7.57
C ALA A 111 -13.19 8.85 -7.59
N LEU A 112 -12.39 9.34 -8.55
CA LEU A 112 -12.11 10.77 -8.72
C LEU A 112 -13.37 11.58 -9.01
N LYS A 113 -14.33 11.03 -9.78
CA LYS A 113 -15.62 11.66 -10.04
C LYS A 113 -16.43 11.89 -8.76
N LEU A 114 -16.42 10.95 -7.81
CA LEU A 114 -17.14 11.08 -6.53
C LEU A 114 -16.63 12.24 -5.65
N ILE A 115 -15.37 12.63 -5.80
CA ILE A 115 -14.71 13.71 -5.02
C ILE A 115 -14.35 14.93 -5.86
N SER A 116 -14.89 15.02 -7.08
CA SER A 116 -14.55 16.06 -8.06
C SER A 116 -14.79 17.50 -7.58
N SER A 117 -15.81 17.70 -6.74
CA SER A 117 -16.18 18.99 -6.16
C SER A 117 -15.32 19.43 -4.96
N THR A 118 -14.54 18.51 -4.37
CA THR A 118 -13.82 18.73 -3.10
C THR A 118 -12.31 18.53 -3.21
N LEU A 119 -11.83 17.73 -4.17
CA LEU A 119 -10.42 17.42 -4.36
C LEU A 119 -9.60 18.65 -4.81
N ILE A 120 -8.54 18.94 -4.07
CA ILE A 120 -7.61 20.07 -4.27
C ILE A 120 -6.21 19.59 -4.66
N ASP A 121 -5.77 18.46 -4.11
CA ASP A 121 -4.40 17.92 -4.27
C ASP A 121 -4.45 16.42 -4.57
N LEU A 122 -3.81 16.00 -5.66
CA LEU A 122 -3.76 14.62 -6.12
C LEU A 122 -2.32 14.20 -6.40
N ASP A 123 -1.81 13.25 -5.61
CA ASP A 123 -0.53 12.60 -5.85
C ASP A 123 -0.74 11.15 -6.30
N VAL A 124 -0.30 10.85 -7.52
CA VAL A 124 -0.29 9.50 -8.12
C VAL A 124 1.11 9.13 -8.60
N SER A 125 2.15 9.81 -8.10
CA SER A 125 3.55 9.57 -8.46
C SER A 125 4.02 8.14 -8.21
N LYS A 126 5.08 7.74 -8.91
CA LYS A 126 5.73 6.43 -8.72
C LYS A 126 4.74 5.26 -8.84
N ASN A 127 3.80 5.36 -9.78
CA ASN A 127 2.90 4.29 -10.20
C ASN A 127 3.25 3.87 -11.63
N PRO A 128 3.11 2.60 -12.03
CA PRO A 128 3.38 2.13 -13.40
C PRO A 128 2.27 2.53 -14.39
N LEU A 129 1.98 3.83 -14.49
CA LEU A 129 0.91 4.39 -15.32
C LEU A 129 1.21 4.19 -16.81
N LYS A 130 0.19 3.79 -17.57
CA LYS A 130 0.23 3.64 -19.02
C LYS A 130 -0.32 4.91 -19.66
N ALA A 131 0.41 5.49 -20.61
CA ALA A 131 0.00 6.73 -21.26
C ALA A 131 -1.27 6.53 -22.11
N GLU A 132 -1.32 5.41 -22.84
CA GLU A 132 -2.36 5.05 -23.81
C GLU A 132 -3.71 4.71 -23.14
N SER A 133 -3.69 4.41 -21.84
CA SER A 133 -4.87 4.04 -21.04
C SER A 133 -4.92 4.79 -19.70
N LEU A 134 -4.40 6.01 -19.65
CA LEU A 134 -4.28 6.78 -18.41
C LEU A 134 -5.64 7.11 -17.78
N PHE A 135 -6.69 7.25 -18.61
CA PHE A 135 -8.07 7.50 -18.21
C PHE A 135 -8.98 6.44 -18.82
N SER A 136 -9.98 5.96 -18.06
CA SER A 136 -11.07 5.14 -18.62
C SER A 136 -12.10 5.98 -19.38
N GLU A 137 -12.22 7.26 -19.02
CA GLU A 137 -13.17 8.24 -19.55
C GLU A 137 -12.76 9.65 -19.09
N PRO A 138 -13.25 10.72 -19.75
CA PRO A 138 -12.97 12.09 -19.33
C PRO A 138 -13.45 12.41 -17.91
N VAL A 139 -12.70 13.26 -17.20
CA VAL A 139 -12.98 13.69 -15.83
C VAL A 139 -12.80 15.20 -15.67
N SER A 140 -13.66 15.81 -14.87
CA SER A 140 -13.58 17.22 -14.49
C SER A 140 -13.34 17.33 -12.99
N LEU A 141 -12.27 18.02 -12.60
CA LEU A 141 -11.84 18.24 -11.22
C LEU A 141 -11.75 19.76 -10.97
N PRO A 142 -12.88 20.47 -10.86
CA PRO A 142 -12.93 21.94 -10.85
C PRO A 142 -12.19 22.63 -9.70
N GLN A 143 -11.94 21.94 -8.58
CA GLN A 143 -11.20 22.48 -7.43
C GLN A 143 -9.71 22.07 -7.37
N LEU A 144 -9.26 21.19 -8.29
CA LEU A 144 -7.89 20.67 -8.29
C LEU A 144 -6.88 21.79 -8.55
N GLN A 145 -5.93 21.94 -7.65
CA GLN A 145 -4.88 22.96 -7.70
C GLN A 145 -3.48 22.36 -7.85
N SER A 146 -3.29 21.12 -7.42
CA SER A 146 -2.02 20.38 -7.47
C SER A 146 -2.24 18.98 -8.04
N LEU A 147 -1.40 18.61 -9.02
CA LEU A 147 -1.36 17.27 -9.60
C LEU A 147 0.10 16.80 -9.75
N THR A 148 0.41 15.66 -9.14
CA THR A 148 1.74 15.04 -9.21
C THR A 148 1.67 13.67 -9.88
N LEU A 149 2.37 13.54 -11.01
CA LEU A 149 2.46 12.38 -11.90
C LEU A 149 3.93 11.94 -12.11
N ASN A 150 4.85 12.39 -11.25
CA ASN A 150 6.28 12.17 -11.43
C ASN A 150 6.70 10.70 -11.19
N GLY A 151 7.77 10.25 -11.83
CA GLY A 151 8.29 8.89 -11.62
C GLY A 151 7.39 7.77 -12.16
N SER A 152 6.38 8.07 -12.98
CA SER A 152 5.32 7.13 -13.36
C SER A 152 5.51 6.43 -14.72
N SER A 153 6.71 6.54 -15.31
CA SER A 153 7.10 5.93 -16.60
C SER A 153 6.25 6.32 -17.83
N LEU A 154 5.50 7.42 -17.76
CA LEU A 154 4.67 7.92 -18.87
C LEU A 154 5.52 8.23 -20.11
N ALA A 155 5.14 7.71 -21.27
CA ALA A 155 5.80 7.98 -22.57
C ALA A 155 5.21 9.20 -23.30
N ALA A 156 3.95 9.53 -23.01
CA ALA A 156 3.20 10.65 -23.57
C ALA A 156 2.25 11.24 -22.50
N VAL A 157 1.74 12.45 -22.74
CA VAL A 157 0.81 13.17 -21.84
C VAL A 157 -0.41 13.75 -22.56
N ASP A 158 -0.60 13.50 -23.84
CA ASP A 158 -1.71 14.07 -24.63
C ASP A 158 -3.07 13.75 -24.00
N SER A 159 -3.27 12.49 -23.60
CA SER A 159 -4.48 12.06 -22.91
C SER A 159 -4.73 12.76 -21.55
N LEU A 160 -3.72 13.35 -20.91
CA LEU A 160 -3.91 14.21 -19.74
C LEU A 160 -4.59 15.53 -20.14
N PHE A 161 -4.11 16.18 -21.19
CA PHE A 161 -4.65 17.46 -21.66
C PHE A 161 -6.02 17.31 -22.33
N GLU A 162 -6.29 16.17 -22.97
CA GLU A 162 -7.58 15.85 -23.57
C GLU A 162 -8.66 15.45 -22.54
N ASN A 163 -8.31 14.61 -21.55
CA ASN A 163 -9.30 13.95 -20.69
C ASN A 163 -9.43 14.53 -19.28
N LEU A 164 -8.49 15.36 -18.81
CA LEU A 164 -8.59 16.04 -17.51
C LEU A 164 -8.92 17.54 -17.67
N SER A 165 -10.15 17.91 -17.30
CA SER A 165 -10.54 19.30 -17.11
C SER A 165 -10.25 19.75 -15.67
N ALA A 166 -9.24 20.61 -15.49
CA ALA A 166 -8.82 21.13 -14.18
C ALA A 166 -8.59 22.65 -14.24
N PRO A 167 -9.65 23.48 -14.35
CA PRO A 167 -9.52 24.93 -14.54
C PRO A 167 -8.90 25.67 -13.35
N ALA A 168 -8.83 25.05 -12.17
CA ALA A 168 -8.18 25.59 -10.98
C ALA A 168 -6.70 25.24 -10.85
N LEU A 169 -6.14 24.41 -11.74
CA LEU A 169 -4.80 23.82 -11.59
C LEU A 169 -3.71 24.91 -11.60
N LYS A 170 -2.82 24.86 -10.59
CA LYS A 170 -1.71 25.81 -10.37
C LYS A 170 -0.36 25.13 -10.43
N PHE A 171 -0.28 23.87 -10.02
CA PHE A 171 0.92 23.06 -9.97
C PHE A 171 0.69 21.74 -10.72
N LEU A 172 1.58 21.43 -11.66
CA LEU A 172 1.63 20.17 -12.39
C LEU A 172 3.07 19.68 -12.42
N ASP A 173 3.32 18.48 -11.90
CA ASP A 173 4.62 17.81 -11.99
C ASP A 173 4.49 16.49 -12.78
N ILE A 174 5.14 16.46 -13.95
CA ILE A 174 5.28 15.31 -14.84
C ILE A 174 6.77 14.92 -15.01
N SER A 175 7.63 15.35 -14.09
CA SER A 175 9.08 15.06 -14.12
C SER A 175 9.39 13.58 -13.94
N ASN A 176 10.62 13.14 -14.21
CA ASN A 176 11.06 11.75 -14.01
C ASN A 176 10.17 10.73 -14.74
N ASN A 177 9.75 11.05 -15.97
CA ASN A 177 8.97 10.18 -16.84
C ASN A 177 9.81 9.81 -18.08
N ARG A 178 9.16 9.30 -19.13
CA ARG A 178 9.80 8.92 -20.40
C ARG A 178 9.25 9.74 -21.56
N LEU A 179 8.83 10.97 -21.28
CA LEU A 179 8.17 11.84 -22.25
C LEU A 179 9.15 12.22 -23.35
N THR A 180 8.71 12.11 -24.60
CA THR A 180 9.50 12.41 -25.80
C THR A 180 8.83 13.51 -26.63
N GLY A 181 9.58 14.11 -27.55
CA GLY A 181 9.05 15.14 -28.44
C GLY A 181 8.93 16.51 -27.77
N SER A 182 7.86 17.24 -28.10
CA SER A 182 7.64 18.60 -27.61
C SER A 182 6.94 18.59 -26.26
N LEU A 183 7.32 19.51 -25.36
CA LEU A 183 6.54 19.77 -24.15
C LEU A 183 5.32 20.63 -24.53
N PRO A 184 4.07 20.12 -24.37
CA PRO A 184 2.89 20.84 -24.80
C PRO A 184 2.65 22.11 -24.00
N PHE A 185 2.02 23.10 -24.64
CA PHE A 185 1.67 24.38 -24.01
C PHE A 185 0.54 24.24 -22.98
N ALA A 186 0.89 23.75 -21.78
CA ALA A 186 -0.06 23.39 -20.72
C ALA A 186 -1.00 24.52 -20.30
N ARG A 187 -0.62 25.79 -20.49
CA ARG A 187 -1.45 26.97 -20.17
C ARG A 187 -2.69 27.12 -21.07
N GLN A 188 -2.72 26.50 -22.25
CA GLN A 188 -3.92 26.43 -23.10
C GLN A 188 -5.03 25.60 -22.44
N HIS A 189 -4.67 24.53 -21.73
CA HIS A 189 -5.59 23.60 -21.06
C HIS A 189 -5.83 23.99 -19.59
N TYR A 190 -4.81 24.54 -18.93
CA TYR A 190 -4.80 24.94 -17.52
C TYR A 190 -4.42 26.43 -17.38
N PRO A 191 -5.35 27.38 -17.60
CA PRO A 191 -5.02 28.82 -17.68
C PRO A 191 -4.40 29.41 -16.40
N ARG A 192 -4.65 28.77 -15.24
CA ARG A 192 -4.15 29.18 -13.92
C ARG A 192 -2.82 28.55 -13.53
N LEU A 193 -2.21 27.74 -14.41
CA LEU A 193 -0.97 27.01 -14.11
C LEU A 193 0.21 27.96 -13.87
N THR A 194 0.75 27.95 -12.65
CA THR A 194 1.89 28.78 -12.23
C THR A 194 3.20 28.04 -12.20
N THR A 195 3.15 26.72 -11.93
CA THR A 195 4.31 25.84 -11.83
C THR A 195 4.07 24.62 -12.70
N TYR A 196 4.97 24.38 -13.65
CA TYR A 196 4.94 23.22 -14.52
C TYR A 196 6.33 22.59 -14.52
N LEU A 197 6.44 21.40 -13.93
CA LEU A 197 7.70 20.67 -13.81
C LEU A 197 7.68 19.48 -14.77
N ALA A 198 8.69 19.39 -15.62
CA ALA A 198 8.87 18.31 -16.59
C ALA A 198 10.35 17.86 -16.69
N ALA A 199 11.12 18.05 -15.62
CA ALA A 199 12.52 17.66 -15.54
C ALA A 199 12.70 16.14 -15.72
N ASP A 200 13.91 15.68 -16.03
CA ASP A 200 14.24 14.26 -16.13
C ASP A 200 13.29 13.49 -17.10
N ASN A 201 13.14 14.04 -18.30
CA ASN A 201 12.41 13.48 -19.44
C ASN A 201 13.30 13.51 -20.70
N GLN A 202 12.79 13.02 -21.84
CA GLN A 202 13.48 12.94 -23.14
C GLN A 202 12.92 13.96 -24.15
N LEU A 203 12.58 15.16 -23.65
CA LEU A 203 11.97 16.24 -24.42
C LEU A 203 12.99 16.86 -25.39
N SER A 204 12.58 17.10 -26.63
CA SER A 204 13.41 17.68 -27.69
C SER A 204 13.10 19.15 -27.99
N SER A 205 11.92 19.64 -27.57
CA SER A 205 11.44 21.00 -27.86
C SER A 205 10.41 21.46 -26.82
N LEU A 206 10.07 22.76 -26.86
CA LEU A 206 9.06 23.40 -26.03
C LEU A 206 8.07 24.15 -26.93
N GLU A 207 6.78 24.00 -26.69
CA GLU A 207 5.74 24.87 -27.25
C GLU A 207 5.42 26.05 -26.32
N TYR A 208 5.19 27.23 -26.91
CA TYR A 208 5.01 28.50 -26.21
C TYR A 208 4.05 29.46 -26.95
#